data_AF-A0A9E6XXQ0-F1
#
_entry.id   AF-A0A9E6XXQ0-F1
#
_cell.length_a   1.000
_cell.length_b   1.000
_cell.length_c   1.000
_cell.angle_alpha   90.00
_cell.angle_beta   90.00
_cell.angle_gamma   90.00
#
_symmetry.space_group_name_H-M   'P 1'
#
loop_
_entity.id
_entity.type
_entity.pdbx_description
1 polymer ?
#
loop_
_entity_poly.entity_id
_entity_poly.type
_entity_poly.pdbx_seq_one_letter_code
_entity_poly.pdbx_strand_id
1 'polypeptide(L)'
;MDPDGDSGDRRTPAERLLARRLPDRGAAPHQFDRRSLQAERTLEGYLRGSAPPRWMERAAQVDRGIEREREELERAHRALRERCGDDPAAFPARWRELVERWPFDAELNELIAQHNEWYPIERRLPMNPRTGDYVLIMGRSHRRPVLDAAWALREFPAEVRRPGT
;
A
#
# COMPACT_ATOMS: atom_id res chain seq x y z
N MET A 1 15.93 32.94 23.19
CA MET A 1 14.67 33.03 22.41
C MET A 1 15.03 32.36 21.12
N ASP A 2 14.79 31.06 21.09
CA ASP A 2 15.28 30.14 20.07
C ASP A 2 14.04 29.51 19.45
N PRO A 3 13.76 29.76 18.17
CA PRO A 3 12.69 29.09 17.45
C PRO A 3 13.29 28.06 16.51
N ASP A 4 13.15 26.78 16.81
CA ASP A 4 13.15 25.68 15.83
C ASP A 4 12.76 24.42 16.62
N GLY A 5 11.55 23.88 16.54
CA GLY A 5 10.74 23.71 15.33
C GLY A 5 10.80 22.23 14.95
N ASP A 6 10.03 21.44 15.69
CA ASP A 6 9.74 20.01 15.53
C ASP A 6 9.80 19.54 14.05
N SER A 7 10.93 18.96 13.65
CA SER A 7 11.09 18.31 12.36
C SER A 7 10.77 16.83 12.54
N GLY A 8 9.51 16.48 12.33
CA GLY A 8 9.06 15.10 12.23
C GLY A 8 10.02 14.28 11.38
N ASP A 9 10.39 13.11 11.89
CA ASP A 9 11.38 12.20 11.34
C ASP A 9 11.22 12.04 9.82
N ARG A 10 12.04 12.74 9.02
CA ARG A 10 11.98 12.78 7.55
C ARG A 10 12.43 11.47 6.88
N ARG A 11 12.76 10.46 7.67
CA ARG A 11 13.24 9.17 7.17
C ARG A 11 12.11 8.40 6.51
N THR A 12 12.40 7.78 5.37
CA THR A 12 11.45 6.87 4.75
C THR A 12 11.24 5.61 5.62
N PRO A 13 10.13 4.89 5.47
CA PRO A 13 9.94 3.59 6.13
C PRO A 13 11.14 2.63 5.98
N ALA A 14 11.76 2.59 4.80
CA ALA A 14 13.00 1.86 4.55
C ALA A 14 14.15 2.30 5.44
N GLU A 15 14.43 3.60 5.49
CA GLU A 15 15.51 4.16 6.29
C GLU A 15 15.31 3.90 7.79
N ARG A 16 14.07 4.00 8.28
CA ARG A 16 13.72 3.69 9.69
C ARG A 16 13.96 2.21 10.03
N LEU A 17 13.60 1.29 9.13
CA LEU A 17 13.84 -0.15 9.33
C LEU A 17 15.32 -0.52 9.25
N LEU A 18 16.08 0.08 8.33
CA LEU A 18 17.52 -0.13 8.22
C LEU A 18 18.26 0.41 9.46
N ALA A 19 17.89 1.60 9.94
CA ALA A 19 18.46 2.20 11.14
C ALA A 19 18.26 1.31 12.39
N ARG A 20 17.16 0.55 12.45
CA ARG A 20 16.85 -0.38 13.55
C ARG A 20 17.59 -1.73 13.45
N ARG A 21 18.19 -2.07 12.31
CA ARG A 21 18.74 -3.40 12.00
C ARG A 21 20.26 -3.49 11.84
N LEU A 22 21.00 -2.39 11.92
CA LEU A 22 22.46 -2.38 11.72
C LEU A 22 23.23 -2.59 13.04
N PRO A 23 23.81 -3.78 13.31
CA PRO A 23 25.06 -3.91 14.05
C PRO A 23 26.27 -3.58 13.14
N ASP A 24 27.42 -3.33 13.76
CA ASP A 24 28.65 -2.76 13.18
C ASP A 24 29.17 -3.48 11.91
N ARG A 25 29.74 -2.69 10.99
CA ARG A 25 30.07 -3.07 9.60
C ARG A 25 31.16 -4.13 9.51
N GLY A 26 30.90 -5.23 8.78
CA GLY A 26 31.93 -6.23 8.48
C GLY A 26 31.65 -7.30 7.41
N ALA A 27 30.71 -7.10 6.47
CA ALA A 27 30.45 -8.11 5.43
C ALA A 27 30.72 -7.56 4.00
N ALA A 28 31.61 -8.24 3.28
CA ALA A 28 32.00 -7.94 1.91
C ALA A 28 30.85 -8.15 0.90
N PRO A 29 30.84 -7.43 -0.25
CA PRO A 29 29.76 -7.54 -1.22
C PRO A 29 29.79 -8.89 -1.95
N HIS A 30 28.75 -9.70 -1.77
CA HIS A 30 28.55 -10.93 -2.55
C HIS A 30 28.22 -10.60 -4.01
N GLN A 31 29.05 -11.07 -4.94
CA GLN A 31 28.78 -11.03 -6.37
C GLN A 31 27.73 -12.09 -6.71
N PHE A 32 26.51 -11.68 -7.08
CA PHE A 32 25.44 -12.61 -7.46
C PHE A 32 25.56 -12.99 -8.95
N ASP A 33 25.64 -14.29 -9.24
CA ASP A 33 25.67 -14.85 -10.60
C ASP A 33 24.31 -14.68 -11.33
N ARG A 34 24.35 -14.43 -12.65
CA ARG A 34 23.17 -14.18 -13.51
C ARG A 34 22.18 -15.34 -13.51
N ARG A 35 22.63 -16.59 -13.26
CA ARG A 35 21.76 -17.77 -13.19
C ARG A 35 20.85 -17.78 -11.97
N SER A 36 21.34 -17.32 -10.81
CA SER A 36 20.53 -17.19 -9.59
C SER A 36 19.39 -16.19 -9.77
N LEU A 37 19.63 -15.11 -10.51
CA LEU A 37 18.62 -14.10 -10.83
C LEU A 37 17.54 -14.59 -11.82
N GLN A 38 17.85 -15.62 -12.61
CA GLN A 38 16.86 -16.24 -13.50
C GLN A 38 16.04 -17.31 -12.79
N ALA A 39 16.63 -18.07 -11.86
CA ALA A 39 15.90 -19.03 -11.04
C ALA A 39 14.89 -18.35 -10.08
N GLU A 40 15.24 -17.19 -9.51
CA GLU A 40 14.33 -16.34 -8.72
C GLU A 40 13.14 -15.80 -9.54
N ARG A 41 13.26 -15.75 -10.87
CA ARG A 41 12.20 -15.24 -11.78
C ARG A 41 11.12 -16.28 -12.12
N THR A 42 11.31 -17.56 -11.79
CA THR A 42 10.36 -18.62 -12.10
C THR A 42 9.64 -19.08 -10.83
N LEU A 43 8.30 -19.12 -10.85
CA LEU A 43 7.44 -19.54 -9.73
C LEU A 43 7.86 -20.91 -9.15
N GLU A 44 8.38 -21.80 -10.01
CA GLU A 44 8.88 -23.14 -9.65
C GLU A 44 10.10 -23.13 -8.71
N GLY A 45 10.91 -22.07 -8.69
CA GLY A 45 12.06 -21.96 -7.79
C GLY A 45 11.65 -21.73 -6.33
N TYR A 46 10.56 -21.01 -6.10
CA TYR A 46 10.00 -20.77 -4.77
C TYR A 46 9.26 -22.00 -4.23
N LEU A 47 8.56 -22.73 -5.10
CA LEU A 47 7.78 -23.91 -4.73
C LEU A 47 8.63 -25.10 -4.28
N ARG A 48 9.93 -25.14 -4.63
CA ARG A 48 10.80 -26.31 -4.42
C ARG A 48 11.65 -26.28 -3.14
N GLY A 49 11.43 -25.34 -2.21
CA GLY A 49 11.98 -25.45 -0.84
C GLY A 49 12.64 -24.20 -0.22
N SER A 50 12.38 -22.99 -0.74
CA SER A 50 12.81 -21.75 -0.07
C SER A 50 11.60 -21.02 0.52
N ALA A 51 11.75 -20.46 1.73
CA ALA A 51 10.74 -19.57 2.30
C ALA A 51 10.41 -18.43 1.31
N PRO A 52 9.15 -17.98 1.23
CA PRO A 52 8.78 -16.92 0.31
C PRO A 52 9.61 -15.66 0.60
N PRO A 53 10.00 -14.88 -0.43
CA PRO A 53 10.65 -13.59 -0.24
C PRO A 53 9.78 -12.68 0.63
N ARG A 54 10.45 -11.82 1.41
CA ARG A 54 9.78 -10.81 2.23
C ARG A 54 8.78 -9.95 1.45
N TRP A 55 9.08 -9.62 0.19
CA TRP A 55 8.18 -8.86 -0.67
C TRP A 55 6.86 -9.59 -0.97
N MET A 56 6.90 -10.93 -1.13
CA MET A 56 5.69 -11.73 -1.37
C MET A 56 4.82 -11.78 -0.13
N GLU A 57 5.42 -11.98 1.04
CA GLU A 57 4.70 -11.99 2.31
C GLU A 57 4.08 -10.62 2.60
N ARG A 58 4.86 -9.54 2.39
CA ARG A 58 4.38 -8.17 2.55
C ARG A 58 3.23 -7.87 1.61
N ALA A 59 3.36 -8.21 0.32
CA ALA A 59 2.30 -8.03 -0.66
C ALA A 59 1.02 -8.78 -0.27
N ALA A 60 1.15 -10.04 0.16
CA ALA A 60 -0.01 -10.83 0.61
C ALA A 60 -0.64 -10.25 1.89
N GLN A 61 0.15 -9.71 2.82
CA GLN A 61 -0.37 -9.06 4.02
C GLN A 61 -1.09 -7.75 3.70
N VAL A 62 -0.54 -6.92 2.81
CA VAL A 62 -1.17 -5.70 2.31
C VAL A 62 -2.49 -6.04 1.62
N ASP A 63 -2.50 -7.00 0.70
CA ASP A 63 -3.70 -7.37 -0.06
C ASP A 63 -4.81 -7.85 0.88
N ARG A 64 -4.49 -8.71 1.86
CA ARG A 64 -5.46 -9.13 2.88
C ARG A 64 -5.94 -7.97 3.76
N GLY A 65 -5.09 -7.00 4.06
CA GLY A 65 -5.45 -5.83 4.86
C GLY A 65 -6.42 -4.91 4.13
N ILE A 66 -6.12 -4.60 2.87
CA ILE A 66 -6.99 -3.80 2.00
C ILE A 66 -8.36 -4.46 1.84
N GLU A 67 -8.41 -5.79 1.70
CA GLU A 67 -9.69 -6.49 1.56
C GLU A 67 -10.54 -6.40 2.84
N ARG A 68 -9.92 -6.56 4.02
CA ARG A 68 -10.65 -6.37 5.30
C ARG A 68 -11.19 -4.96 5.44
N GLU A 69 -10.38 -3.95 5.12
CA GLU A 69 -10.80 -2.55 5.15
C GLU A 69 -12.00 -2.29 4.21
N ARG A 70 -11.95 -2.88 3.01
CA ARG A 70 -13.04 -2.82 2.03
C ARG A 70 -14.32 -3.46 2.58
N GLU A 71 -14.23 -4.65 3.17
CA GLU A 71 -15.37 -5.35 3.77
C GLU A 71 -16.00 -4.56 4.93
N GLU A 72 -15.18 -3.89 5.75
CA GLU A 72 -15.65 -3.04 6.84
C GLU A 72 -16.37 -1.79 6.34
N LEU A 73 -15.78 -1.09 5.36
CA LEU A 73 -16.39 0.08 4.73
C LEU A 73 -17.67 -0.29 3.99
N GLU A 74 -17.72 -1.44 3.29
CA GLU A 74 -18.92 -1.88 2.60
C GLU A 74 -20.07 -2.09 3.57
N ARG A 75 -19.80 -2.75 4.71
CA ARG A 75 -20.80 -2.94 5.77
C ARG A 75 -21.28 -1.61 6.34
N ALA A 76 -20.36 -0.68 6.61
CA ALA A 76 -20.70 0.64 7.12
C ALA A 76 -21.52 1.46 6.11
N HIS A 77 -21.14 1.43 4.83
CA HIS A 77 -21.83 2.11 3.72
C HIS A 77 -23.27 1.62 3.61
N ARG A 78 -23.46 0.30 3.53
CA ARG A 78 -24.78 -0.34 3.44
C ARG A 78 -25.67 0.00 4.63
N ALA A 79 -25.15 -0.15 5.85
CA ALA A 79 -25.88 0.17 7.07
C ALA A 79 -26.26 1.66 7.14
N LEU A 80 -25.39 2.56 6.66
CA LEU A 80 -25.69 3.98 6.63
C LEU A 80 -26.76 4.31 5.57
N ARG A 81 -26.74 3.66 4.40
CA ARG A 81 -27.80 3.79 3.40
C ARG A 81 -29.15 3.36 3.95
N GLU A 82 -29.21 2.21 4.60
CA GLU A 82 -30.44 1.70 5.23
C GLU A 82 -30.98 2.66 6.28
N ARG A 83 -30.12 3.26 7.11
CA ARG A 83 -30.52 4.25 8.13
C ARG A 83 -31.02 5.57 7.55
N CYS A 84 -30.53 6.01 6.39
CA CYS A 84 -30.94 7.27 5.78
C CYS A 84 -32.26 7.17 5.02
N GLY A 85 -32.69 5.95 4.64
CA GLY A 85 -33.93 5.74 3.90
C GLY A 85 -33.94 6.50 2.57
N ASP A 86 -35.10 7.08 2.22
CA ASP A 86 -35.32 7.77 0.95
C ASP A 86 -34.84 9.22 0.91
N ASP A 87 -34.17 9.74 1.95
CA ASP A 87 -33.61 11.09 1.94
C ASP A 87 -32.37 11.14 1.03
N PRO A 88 -32.46 11.78 -0.15
CA PRO A 88 -31.41 11.76 -1.16
C PRO A 88 -30.19 12.62 -0.77
N ALA A 89 -30.35 13.56 0.17
CA ALA A 89 -29.28 14.47 0.60
C ALA A 89 -28.61 14.01 1.90
N ALA A 90 -29.31 13.28 2.76
CA ALA A 90 -28.79 12.82 4.04
C ALA A 90 -27.65 11.81 3.90
N PHE A 91 -27.78 10.82 3.00
CA PHE A 91 -26.77 9.78 2.86
C PHE A 91 -25.41 10.33 2.38
N PRO A 92 -25.33 11.13 1.30
CA PRO A 92 -24.06 11.62 0.80
C PRO A 92 -23.29 12.47 1.83
N ALA A 93 -23.98 13.32 2.59
CA ALA A 93 -23.37 14.15 3.62
C ALA A 93 -22.82 13.30 4.78
N ARG A 94 -23.64 12.38 5.31
CA ARG A 94 -23.25 11.51 6.43
C ARG A 94 -22.15 10.53 6.05
N TRP A 95 -22.14 10.04 4.81
CA TRP A 95 -21.08 9.12 4.36
C TRP A 95 -19.73 9.83 4.30
N ARG A 96 -19.68 11.05 3.74
CA ARG A 96 -18.46 11.88 3.72
C ARG A 96 -17.93 12.14 5.13
N GLU A 97 -18.80 12.54 6.06
CA GLU A 97 -18.40 12.76 7.45
C GLU A 97 -17.88 11.47 8.12
N LEU A 98 -18.51 10.33 7.84
CA LEU A 98 -18.11 9.05 8.40
C LEU A 98 -16.71 8.65 7.91
N VAL A 99 -16.45 8.71 6.60
CA VAL A 99 -15.14 8.31 6.04
C VAL A 99 -14.02 9.27 6.41
N GLU A 100 -14.32 10.56 6.62
CA GLU A 100 -13.35 11.54 7.14
C GLU A 100 -12.87 11.20 8.56
N ARG A 101 -13.72 10.57 9.37
CA ARG A 101 -13.42 10.16 10.75
C ARG A 101 -13.10 8.68 10.89
N TRP A 102 -13.04 7.96 9.76
CA TRP A 102 -12.84 6.53 9.78
C TRP A 102 -11.43 6.20 10.27
N PRO A 103 -11.29 5.26 11.23
CA PRO A 103 -10.00 4.94 11.83
C PRO A 103 -9.22 3.99 10.92
N PHE A 104 -8.81 4.48 9.74
CA PHE A 104 -7.97 3.70 8.82
C PHE A 104 -6.74 3.15 9.55
N ASP A 105 -6.47 1.86 9.36
CA ASP A 105 -5.37 1.18 10.03
C ASP A 105 -4.01 1.82 9.66
N ALA A 106 -3.42 2.54 10.61
CA ALA A 106 -2.14 3.20 10.45
C ALA A 106 -0.99 2.20 10.22
N GLU A 107 -1.05 1.00 10.80
CA GLU A 107 -0.05 -0.04 10.59
C GLU A 107 -0.14 -0.62 9.18
N LEU A 108 -1.37 -0.79 8.67
CA LEU A 108 -1.59 -1.20 7.28
C LEU A 108 -1.08 -0.15 6.28
N ASN A 109 -1.35 1.13 6.54
CA ASN A 109 -0.84 2.23 5.70
C ASN A 109 0.70 2.31 5.72
N GLU A 110 1.32 2.08 6.87
CA GLU A 110 2.78 1.97 6.98
C GLU A 110 3.32 0.76 6.20
N LEU A 111 2.62 -0.38 6.23
CA LEU A 111 2.98 -1.57 5.45
C LEU A 111 2.85 -1.33 3.94
N ILE A 112 1.81 -0.61 3.52
CA ILE A 112 1.61 -0.15 2.13
C ILE A 112 2.76 0.75 1.70
N ALA A 113 3.17 1.70 2.55
CA ALA A 113 4.29 2.58 2.27
C ALA A 113 5.60 1.79 2.09
N GLN A 114 5.89 0.86 3.00
CA GLN A 114 7.04 -0.05 2.89
C GLN A 114 6.98 -0.90 1.62
N HIS A 115 5.81 -1.44 1.26
CA HIS A 115 5.65 -2.18 0.01
C HIS A 115 5.96 -1.31 -1.20
N ASN A 116 5.38 -0.11 -1.28
CA ASN A 116 5.57 0.79 -2.42
C ASN A 116 7.03 1.22 -2.60
N GLU A 117 7.77 1.34 -1.50
CA GLU A 117 9.18 1.71 -1.50
C GLU A 117 10.09 0.52 -1.87
N TRP A 118 9.90 -0.63 -1.20
CA TRP A 118 10.83 -1.76 -1.31
C TRP A 118 10.54 -2.69 -2.46
N TYR A 119 9.27 -2.87 -2.84
CA TYR A 119 8.87 -3.82 -3.87
C TYR A 119 9.68 -3.66 -5.18
N PRO A 120 9.84 -2.46 -5.77
CA PRO A 120 10.57 -2.34 -7.02
C PRO A 120 12.07 -2.68 -6.88
N ILE A 121 12.66 -2.43 -5.71
CA ILE A 121 14.06 -2.74 -5.40
C ILE A 121 14.24 -4.25 -5.21
N GLU A 122 13.39 -4.86 -4.37
CA GLU A 122 13.39 -6.31 -4.09
C GLU A 122 13.12 -7.14 -5.36
N ARG A 123 12.31 -6.61 -6.28
CA ARG A 123 12.00 -7.22 -7.58
C ARG A 123 12.98 -6.83 -8.69
N ARG A 124 13.93 -5.93 -8.41
CA ARG A 124 14.89 -5.36 -9.38
C ARG A 124 14.18 -4.86 -10.65
N LEU A 125 13.08 -4.12 -10.47
CA LEU A 125 12.33 -3.56 -11.58
C LEU A 125 13.20 -2.56 -12.35
N PRO A 126 13.17 -2.59 -13.69
CA PRO A 126 13.78 -1.55 -14.49
C PRO A 126 13.19 -0.17 -14.14
N MET A 127 14.05 0.84 -14.06
CA MET A 127 13.64 2.23 -13.98
C MET A 127 13.58 2.82 -15.40
N ASN A 128 12.54 3.58 -15.70
CA ASN A 128 12.47 4.39 -16.91
C ASN A 128 13.28 5.68 -16.69
N PRO A 129 14.44 5.85 -17.35
CA PRO A 129 15.31 6.99 -17.11
C PRO A 129 14.70 8.33 -17.53
N ARG A 130 13.67 8.33 -18.39
CA ARG A 130 12.97 9.54 -18.81
C ARG A 130 12.02 10.07 -17.75
N THR A 131 11.35 9.19 -17.02
CA THR A 131 10.34 9.56 -16.02
C THR A 131 10.86 9.46 -14.59
N GLY A 132 11.98 8.77 -14.36
CA GLY A 132 12.48 8.48 -13.02
C GLY A 132 11.67 7.41 -12.27
N ASP A 133 10.63 6.85 -12.90
CA ASP A 133 9.74 5.86 -12.30
C ASP A 133 10.09 4.43 -12.70
N TYR A 134 9.76 3.47 -11.84
CA TYR A 134 9.85 2.05 -12.17
C TYR A 134 8.82 1.64 -13.23
N VAL A 135 9.19 0.68 -14.08
CA VAL A 135 8.30 0.16 -15.12
C VAL A 135 7.05 -0.52 -14.54
N LEU A 136 5.96 -0.47 -15.30
CA LEU A 136 4.72 -1.16 -14.99
C LEU A 136 4.89 -2.68 -15.06
N ILE A 137 4.12 -3.38 -14.23
CA ILE A 137 4.05 -4.85 -14.22
C ILE A 137 2.76 -5.24 -14.92
N MET A 138 2.87 -5.92 -16.07
CA MET A 138 1.70 -6.29 -16.87
C MET A 138 0.76 -5.10 -17.15
N GLY A 139 1.34 -3.95 -17.44
CA GLY A 139 0.61 -2.70 -17.72
C GLY A 139 0.01 -2.02 -16.49
N ARG A 140 0.30 -2.47 -15.26
CA ARG A 140 -0.23 -1.89 -14.02
C ARG A 140 0.88 -1.41 -13.08
N SER A 141 0.58 -0.38 -12.29
CA SER A 141 1.47 0.06 -11.23
C SER A 141 1.57 -1.01 -10.15
N HIS A 142 2.77 -1.18 -9.59
CA HIS A 142 2.98 -2.03 -8.42
C HIS A 142 2.53 -1.36 -7.12
N ARG A 143 2.32 -0.03 -7.15
CA ARG A 143 1.97 0.74 -5.98
C ARG A 143 0.56 0.39 -5.50
N ARG A 144 0.43 0.18 -4.20
CA ARG A 144 -0.83 0.04 -3.48
C ARG A 144 -1.31 1.41 -3.01
N PRO A 145 -2.63 1.68 -3.00
CA PRO A 145 -3.15 2.99 -2.61
C PRO A 145 -2.96 3.21 -1.10
N VAL A 146 -2.72 4.45 -0.69
CA VAL A 146 -2.92 4.87 0.71
C VAL A 146 -4.41 4.78 1.01
N LEU A 147 -4.76 4.20 2.15
CA LEU A 147 -6.15 4.06 2.60
C LEU A 147 -6.49 5.30 3.43
N ASP A 148 -7.31 6.16 2.82
CA ASP A 148 -7.80 7.40 3.38
C ASP A 148 -9.25 7.65 2.94
N ALA A 149 -9.84 8.75 3.40
CA ALA A 149 -11.20 9.15 3.04
C ALA A 149 -11.38 9.25 1.51
N ALA A 150 -10.35 9.74 0.79
CA ALA A 150 -10.42 9.86 -0.66
C ALA A 150 -10.44 8.48 -1.34
N TRP A 151 -9.69 7.51 -0.83
CA TRP A 151 -9.76 6.12 -1.27
C TRP A 151 -11.14 5.52 -0.98
N ALA A 152 -11.65 5.67 0.24
CA ALA A 152 -12.97 5.17 0.62
C ALA A 152 -14.09 5.74 -0.27
N LEU A 153 -14.05 7.05 -0.60
CA LEU A 153 -15.02 7.69 -1.49
C LEU A 153 -14.91 7.25 -2.95
N ARG A 154 -13.73 6.84 -3.41
CA ARG A 154 -13.57 6.25 -4.75
C ARG A 154 -14.14 4.84 -4.82
N GLU A 155 -13.88 4.01 -3.81
CA GLU A 155 -14.38 2.63 -3.74
C GLU A 155 -15.89 2.58 -3.48
N PHE A 156 -16.38 3.45 -2.59
CA PHE A 156 -17.77 3.54 -2.17
C PHE A 156 -18.28 4.98 -2.32
N PRO A 157 -18.75 5.36 -3.51
CA PRO A 157 -19.23 6.71 -3.76
C PRO A 157 -20.40 7.11 -2.86
N ALA A 158 -20.39 8.39 -2.47
CA ALA A 158 -21.48 9.03 -1.72
C ALA A 158 -22.74 9.24 -2.58
N GLU A 159 -22.58 9.30 -3.90
CA GLU A 159 -23.64 9.55 -4.87
C GLU A 159 -23.96 8.28 -5.65
N VAL A 160 -25.24 7.96 -5.79
CA VAL A 160 -25.68 6.97 -6.78
C VAL A 160 -25.49 7.62 -8.14
N ARG A 161 -24.42 7.23 -8.86
CA ARG A 161 -24.27 7.60 -10.27
C ARG A 161 -25.51 7.13 -11.00
N ARG A 162 -26.41 8.06 -11.36
CA ARG A 162 -27.53 7.73 -12.24
C ARG A 162 -26.93 7.30 -13.58
N PRO A 163 -27.26 6.11 -14.11
CA PRO A 163 -26.90 5.80 -15.49
C PRO A 163 -27.53 6.88 -16.37
N GLY A 164 -26.71 7.49 -17.21
CA GLY A 164 -27.11 8.58 -18.09
C GLY A 164 -28.32 8.19 -18.93
N THR A 165 -29.27 9.12 -19.01
CA THR A 165 -30.40 9.12 -19.95
C THR A 165 -29.88 9.21 -21.39
#